data_AF-A0A3D5GGR0-F1
#
_entry.id   AF-A0A3D5GGR0-F1
#
_cell.length_a   1.000
_cell.length_b   1.000
_cell.length_c   1.000
_cell.angle_alpha   90.00
_cell.angle_beta   90.00
_cell.angle_gamma   90.00
#
_symmetry.space_group_name_H-M   'P 1'
#
loop_
_entity.id
_entity.type
_entity.pdbx_description
1 polymer ?
#
loop_
_entity_poly.entity_id
_entity_poly.type
_entity_poly.pdbx_seq_one_letter_code
_entity_poly.pdbx_strand_id
1 'polypeptide(L)'
;MVIRVVHSFSENASLEAIDLSSVDLFWTEPLEFRYRAFAALRQQDPIRFFAEPEIEGLPPGAGYWALTRHADVVEASRRTDAFCSGKGTNIPDLPPAFLEFYGSMINLDDPRHARLRRLVSGGFTPRMMRELDIGIDVTTTEIVDAAAEKGSCDFVVDVAARLPLAIICDLMGIEAERRDEVFELSNVVLSQGDPEYVPEGVDPLVAFLEAGAGLAEIMKDTAELRRGGNGEDLTSVLVNAEVDGERLTEDELASFFVLLCVAGNETTRNATAWGLQLLTENPEQRDRWLADLDGVLPTAVEEIVRMASPVIHFR
;
A
#
# COMPACT_ATOMS: atom_id res chain seq x y z
N MET A 1 0.46 29.14 18.74
CA MET A 1 0.91 30.32 17.96
C MET A 1 1.83 29.80 16.87
N VAL A 2 1.25 29.40 15.74
CA VAL A 2 1.98 28.77 14.65
C VAL A 2 2.60 29.88 13.81
N ILE A 3 3.93 29.98 13.83
CA ILE A 3 4.66 30.90 12.98
C ILE A 3 4.54 30.37 11.55
N ARG A 4 3.62 30.94 10.77
CA ARG A 4 3.60 30.80 9.31
C ARG A 4 4.86 31.50 8.78
N VAL A 5 5.92 30.74 8.58
CA VAL A 5 7.04 31.18 7.74
C VAL A 5 6.53 31.15 6.31
N VAL A 6 6.04 32.29 5.83
CA VAL A 6 5.72 32.46 4.41
C VAL A 6 7.06 32.62 3.70
N HIS A 7 7.65 31.50 3.26
CA HIS A 7 8.74 31.58 2.31
C HIS A 7 8.18 32.06 0.97
N SER A 8 8.52 33.31 0.65
CA SER A 8 9.09 33.75 -0.62
C SER A 8 9.42 32.70 -1.68
N PHE A 9 8.50 31.87 -2.19
CA PHE A 9 8.86 30.87 -3.20
C PHE A 9 9.28 31.56 -4.51
N SER A 10 10.55 31.38 -4.90
CA SER A 10 11.04 31.78 -6.21
C SER A 10 10.36 30.94 -7.31
N GLU A 11 10.11 31.52 -8.48
CA GLU A 11 9.35 30.90 -9.59
C GLU A 11 9.97 29.59 -10.14
N ASN A 12 11.17 29.19 -9.70
CA ASN A 12 11.75 27.87 -9.95
C ASN A 12 12.27 27.26 -8.65
N ALA A 13 11.89 26.01 -8.34
CA ALA A 13 12.61 25.25 -7.31
C ALA A 13 14.03 24.99 -7.81
N SER A 14 15.04 25.55 -7.14
CA SER A 14 16.44 25.22 -7.40
C SER A 14 16.65 23.73 -7.13
N LEU A 15 17.39 23.02 -8.00
CA LEU A 15 17.72 21.61 -7.78
C LEU A 15 18.43 21.37 -6.44
N GLU A 16 19.13 22.37 -5.91
CA GLU A 16 19.81 22.30 -4.61
C GLU A 16 18.85 22.31 -3.41
N ALA A 17 17.63 22.82 -3.59
CA ALA A 17 16.60 22.86 -2.55
C ALA A 17 15.73 21.59 -2.51
N ILE A 18 15.97 20.65 -3.43
CA ILE A 18 15.22 19.40 -3.50
C ILE A 18 15.99 18.34 -2.73
N ASP A 19 15.37 17.82 -1.68
CA ASP A 19 15.84 16.66 -0.92
C ASP A 19 14.69 15.65 -0.78
N LEU A 20 14.70 14.62 -1.63
CA LEU A 20 13.65 13.59 -1.62
C LEU A 20 13.71 12.68 -0.39
N SER A 21 14.79 12.74 0.39
CA SER A 21 14.96 11.95 1.62
C SER A 21 14.45 12.66 2.85
N SER A 22 14.15 13.96 2.78
CA SER A 22 13.63 14.71 3.91
C SER A 22 12.11 14.64 3.98
N VAL A 23 11.59 13.74 4.83
CA VAL A 23 10.16 13.62 5.11
C VAL A 23 9.59 14.91 5.67
N ASP A 24 10.24 15.50 6.68
CA ASP A 24 9.73 16.68 7.39
C ASP A 24 9.84 17.98 6.60
N LEU A 25 10.73 18.05 5.59
CA LEU A 25 10.92 19.26 4.79
C LEU A 25 10.27 19.15 3.42
N PHE A 26 10.69 18.21 2.57
CA PHE A 26 10.22 18.18 1.18
C PHE A 26 8.77 17.67 1.08
N TRP A 27 8.45 16.60 1.83
CA TRP A 27 7.16 15.92 1.69
C TRP A 27 6.01 16.63 2.40
N THR A 28 6.30 17.55 3.32
CA THR A 28 5.31 18.42 4.00
C THR A 28 4.99 19.69 3.20
N GLU A 29 5.76 20.02 2.17
CA GLU A 29 5.48 21.18 1.31
C GLU A 29 4.20 21.00 0.47
N PRO A 30 3.53 22.11 0.09
CA PRO A 30 2.37 22.07 -0.78
C PRO A 30 2.61 21.27 -2.06
N LEU A 31 1.59 20.55 -2.53
CA LEU A 31 1.68 19.73 -3.74
C LEU A 31 2.17 20.51 -4.96
N GLU A 32 1.77 21.77 -5.09
CA GLU A 32 2.23 22.63 -6.17
C GLU A 32 3.77 22.79 -6.17
N PHE A 33 4.38 22.95 -5.01
CA PHE A 33 5.84 23.01 -4.88
C PHE A 33 6.47 21.67 -5.28
N ARG A 34 5.96 20.56 -4.75
CA ARG A 34 6.46 19.21 -5.08
C ARG A 34 6.36 18.90 -6.57
N TYR A 35 5.26 19.28 -7.23
CA TYR A 35 5.10 19.12 -8.67
C TYR A 35 6.10 19.95 -9.48
N ARG A 36 6.37 21.20 -9.07
CA ARG A 36 7.41 22.03 -9.70
C ARG A 36 8.80 21.44 -9.48
N ALA A 37 9.09 20.94 -8.29
CA ALA A 37 10.36 20.27 -7.98
C ALA A 37 10.58 19.03 -8.86
N PHE A 38 9.59 18.14 -8.95
CA PHE A 38 9.67 16.98 -9.85
C PHE A 38 9.73 17.38 -11.33
N ALA A 39 9.11 18.50 -11.74
CA ALA A 39 9.25 19.03 -13.09
C ALA A 39 10.68 19.52 -13.36
N ALA A 40 11.30 20.22 -12.40
CA ALA A 40 12.69 20.67 -12.49
C ALA A 40 13.66 19.48 -12.59
N LEU A 41 13.50 18.45 -11.76
CA LEU A 41 14.27 17.19 -11.84
C LEU A 41 14.13 16.58 -13.24
N ARG A 42 12.90 16.34 -13.72
CA ARG A 42 12.69 15.75 -15.06
C ARG A 42 13.34 16.54 -16.20
N GLN A 43 13.37 17.86 -16.10
CA GLN A 43 13.91 18.73 -17.16
C GLN A 43 15.43 18.85 -17.10
N GLN A 44 16.01 18.95 -15.91
CA GLN A 44 17.39 19.38 -15.73
C GLN A 44 18.32 18.24 -15.25
N ASP A 45 17.84 17.39 -14.34
CA ASP A 45 18.63 16.33 -13.70
C ASP A 45 17.74 15.10 -13.39
N PRO A 46 17.30 14.36 -14.43
CA PRO A 46 16.21 13.38 -14.31
C PRO A 46 16.60 12.09 -13.59
N ILE A 47 17.90 11.83 -13.47
CA ILE A 47 18.51 10.69 -12.78
C ILE A 47 19.51 11.26 -11.79
N ARG A 48 19.03 11.55 -10.57
CA ARG A 48 19.79 12.27 -9.55
C ARG A 48 20.03 11.38 -8.35
N PHE A 49 21.25 11.42 -7.82
CA PHE A 49 21.60 10.71 -6.59
C PHE A 49 21.17 11.50 -5.34
N PHE A 50 20.62 10.79 -4.36
CA PHE A 50 20.28 11.31 -3.03
C PHE A 50 20.86 10.39 -1.95
N ALA A 51 21.32 10.96 -0.85
CA ALA A 51 21.63 10.18 0.35
C ALA A 51 20.33 9.66 0.97
N GLU A 52 20.34 8.49 1.60
CA GLU A 52 19.17 7.97 2.33
C GLU A 52 18.93 8.78 3.63
N PRO A 53 17.69 8.80 4.14
CA PRO A 53 17.42 9.40 5.45
C PRO A 53 18.16 8.65 6.56
N GLU A 54 18.68 9.37 7.54
CA GLU A 54 19.23 8.77 8.76
C GLU A 54 18.05 8.31 9.65
N ILE A 55 18.00 7.01 9.95
CA ILE A 55 17.00 6.43 10.84
C ILE A 55 17.70 5.92 12.10
N GLU A 56 17.23 6.37 13.26
CA GLU A 56 17.78 5.92 14.55
C GLU A 56 17.66 4.39 14.67
N GLY A 57 18.76 3.73 15.05
CA GLY A 57 18.82 2.27 15.17
C GLY A 57 19.13 1.52 13.89
N LEU A 58 19.18 2.18 12.72
CA LEU A 58 19.61 1.58 11.46
C LEU A 58 20.98 2.11 11.01
N PRO A 59 21.83 1.28 10.39
CA PRO A 59 23.06 1.76 9.78
C PRO A 59 22.74 2.67 8.57
N PRO A 60 23.57 3.69 8.28
CA PRO A 60 23.35 4.55 7.12
C PRO A 60 23.47 3.74 5.82
N GLY A 61 22.49 3.88 4.94
CA GLY A 61 22.48 3.26 3.63
C GLY A 61 23.38 3.96 2.61
N ALA A 62 23.51 3.36 1.43
CA ALA A 62 24.39 3.85 0.38
C ALA A 62 23.83 5.03 -0.42
N GLY A 63 22.58 5.43 -0.17
CA GLY A 63 21.85 6.39 -1.00
C GLY A 63 21.16 5.69 -2.18
N TYR A 64 20.43 6.47 -2.97
CA TYR A 64 19.66 5.98 -4.11
C TYR A 64 19.70 6.93 -5.30
N TRP A 65 19.42 6.39 -6.48
CA TRP A 65 19.23 7.16 -7.70
C TRP A 65 17.74 7.35 -7.94
N ALA A 66 17.25 8.59 -7.92
CA ALA A 66 15.87 8.91 -8.21
C ALA A 66 15.65 9.00 -9.73
N LEU A 67 14.81 8.11 -10.27
CA LEU A 67 14.35 8.15 -11.66
C LEU A 67 13.04 8.93 -11.73
N THR A 68 13.07 10.12 -12.33
CA THR A 68 11.92 11.05 -12.24
C THR A 68 11.10 11.13 -13.52
N ARG A 69 11.63 10.63 -14.64
CA ARG A 69 10.88 10.52 -15.90
C ARG A 69 10.17 9.18 -15.97
N HIS A 70 8.93 9.21 -16.43
CA HIS A 70 8.12 8.02 -16.65
C HIS A 70 8.83 6.94 -17.49
N ALA A 71 9.54 7.34 -18.56
CA ALA A 71 10.25 6.38 -19.41
C ALA A 71 11.37 5.63 -18.67
N ASP A 72 12.11 6.32 -17.80
CA ASP A 72 13.21 5.73 -17.02
C ASP A 72 12.66 4.78 -15.95
N VAL A 73 11.56 5.16 -15.29
CA VAL A 73 10.85 4.29 -14.33
C VAL A 73 10.34 3.03 -15.01
N VAL A 74 9.66 3.16 -16.17
CA VAL A 74 9.14 2.00 -16.92
C VAL A 74 10.26 1.07 -17.39
N GLU A 75 11.40 1.60 -17.84
CA GLU A 75 12.56 0.80 -18.23
C GLU A 75 13.09 0.03 -17.01
N ALA A 76 13.30 0.71 -15.87
CA ALA A 76 13.78 0.07 -14.65
C ALA A 76 12.83 -1.04 -14.16
N SER A 77 11.52 -0.79 -14.14
CA SER A 77 10.51 -1.78 -13.74
C SER A 77 10.43 -3.01 -14.65
N ARG A 78 10.91 -2.92 -15.90
CA ARG A 78 10.93 -4.03 -16.86
C ARG A 78 12.25 -4.78 -16.92
N ARG A 79 13.34 -4.17 -16.45
CA ARG A 79 14.70 -4.72 -16.46
C ARG A 79 15.03 -5.39 -15.12
N THR A 80 14.27 -6.42 -14.77
CA THR A 80 14.46 -7.19 -13.52
C THR A 80 15.81 -7.92 -13.45
N ASP A 81 16.50 -8.05 -14.58
CA ASP A 81 17.89 -8.53 -14.67
C ASP A 81 18.92 -7.51 -14.16
N ALA A 82 18.57 -6.23 -14.13
CA ALA A 82 19.43 -5.11 -13.74
C ALA A 82 18.97 -4.40 -12.46
N PHE A 83 17.66 -4.37 -12.20
CA PHE A 83 17.05 -3.73 -11.03
C PHE A 83 16.38 -4.82 -10.18
N CYS A 84 17.02 -5.16 -9.05
CA CYS A 84 16.58 -6.25 -8.18
C CYS A 84 15.62 -5.77 -7.10
N SER A 85 14.56 -6.53 -6.84
CA SER A 85 13.67 -6.31 -5.70
C SER A 85 14.07 -7.12 -4.47
N GLY A 86 14.89 -8.17 -4.65
CA GLY A 86 15.36 -9.09 -3.61
C GLY A 86 16.18 -8.46 -2.48
N LYS A 87 16.59 -7.20 -2.62
CA LYS A 87 17.34 -6.42 -1.62
C LYS A 87 16.49 -5.40 -0.88
N GLY A 88 15.17 -5.43 -1.09
CA GLY A 88 14.22 -4.52 -0.49
C GLY A 88 13.83 -3.38 -1.42
N THR A 89 12.55 -3.05 -1.37
CA THR A 89 11.89 -2.12 -2.29
C THR A 89 11.59 -0.74 -1.69
N ASN A 90 11.91 -0.54 -0.41
CA ASN A 90 11.85 0.76 0.26
C ASN A 90 13.21 1.48 0.18
N ILE A 91 13.19 2.81 0.37
CA ILE A 91 14.41 3.62 0.38
C ILE A 91 15.36 3.22 1.51
N PRO A 92 14.93 3.11 2.79
CA PRO A 92 15.82 2.66 3.86
C PRO A 92 16.13 1.17 3.76
N ASP A 93 17.39 0.80 3.95
CA ASP A 93 17.80 -0.60 4.07
C ASP A 93 17.25 -1.24 5.36
N LEU A 94 16.29 -2.14 5.20
CA LEU A 94 15.80 -2.97 6.31
C LEU A 94 16.69 -4.22 6.49
N PRO A 95 16.86 -4.72 7.72
CA PRO A 95 17.49 -6.01 7.97
C PRO A 95 16.87 -7.14 7.13
N PRO A 96 17.65 -8.11 6.62
CA PRO A 96 17.14 -9.17 5.74
C PRO A 96 15.94 -9.96 6.28
N ALA A 97 15.90 -10.18 7.60
CA ALA A 97 14.79 -10.88 8.25
C ALA A 97 13.46 -10.11 8.11
N PHE A 98 13.49 -8.77 8.15
CA PHE A 98 12.28 -7.95 7.97
C PHE A 98 11.85 -7.90 6.51
N LEU A 99 12.82 -7.86 5.58
CA LEU A 99 12.54 -7.88 4.14
C LEU A 99 11.78 -9.15 3.73
N GLU A 100 12.18 -10.31 4.25
CA GLU A 100 11.52 -11.58 3.96
C GLU A 100 10.13 -11.66 4.61
N PHE A 101 10.01 -11.27 5.88
CA PHE A 101 8.76 -11.41 6.62
C PHE A 101 7.66 -10.45 6.14
N TYR A 102 7.96 -9.15 6.02
CA TYR A 102 6.98 -8.12 5.62
C TYR A 102 6.86 -7.94 4.11
N GLY A 103 7.94 -8.21 3.37
CA GLY A 103 7.94 -8.04 1.93
C GLY A 103 7.27 -9.18 1.17
N SER A 104 7.39 -10.42 1.66
CA SER A 104 6.96 -11.60 0.92
C SER A 104 7.45 -11.51 -0.54
N MET A 105 6.58 -11.76 -1.53
CA MET A 105 6.93 -11.72 -2.94
C MET A 105 7.35 -10.35 -3.49
N ILE A 106 7.05 -9.22 -2.84
CA ILE A 106 7.43 -7.90 -3.34
C ILE A 106 8.95 -7.67 -3.24
N ASN A 107 9.60 -8.33 -2.28
CA ASN A 107 11.04 -8.25 -2.03
C ASN A 107 11.75 -9.54 -2.49
N LEU A 108 11.28 -10.17 -3.58
CA LEU A 108 11.91 -11.35 -4.17
C LEU A 108 12.22 -11.11 -5.65
N ASP A 109 13.31 -11.70 -6.12
CA ASP A 109 13.60 -11.86 -7.53
C ASP A 109 13.31 -13.29 -7.99
N ASP A 110 13.30 -13.49 -9.32
CA ASP A 110 13.18 -14.82 -9.90
C ASP A 110 14.42 -15.70 -9.56
N PRO A 111 14.24 -17.02 -9.37
CA PRO A 111 13.01 -17.79 -9.60
C PRO A 111 12.05 -17.84 -8.39
N ARG A 112 12.44 -17.32 -7.22
CA ARG A 112 11.62 -17.38 -6.00
C ARG A 112 10.32 -16.59 -6.15
N HIS A 113 10.40 -15.38 -6.72
CA HIS A 113 9.23 -14.55 -7.01
C HIS A 113 8.27 -15.27 -7.97
N ALA A 114 8.72 -15.73 -9.14
CA ALA A 114 7.87 -16.47 -10.07
C ALA A 114 7.21 -17.71 -9.43
N ARG A 115 7.94 -18.44 -8.59
CA ARG A 115 7.39 -19.58 -7.83
C ARG A 115 6.24 -19.14 -6.93
N LEU A 116 6.49 -18.19 -6.04
CA LEU A 116 5.50 -17.74 -5.05
C LEU A 116 4.29 -17.10 -5.75
N ARG A 117 4.53 -16.23 -6.75
CA ARG A 117 3.50 -15.60 -7.58
C ARG A 117 2.59 -16.63 -8.24
N ARG A 118 3.16 -17.69 -8.82
CA ARG A 118 2.39 -18.79 -9.45
C ARG A 118 1.51 -19.52 -8.44
N LEU A 119 2.04 -19.84 -7.26
CA LEU A 119 1.29 -20.51 -6.19
C LEU A 119 0.10 -19.65 -5.73
N VAL A 120 0.32 -18.36 -5.44
CA VAL A 120 -0.75 -17.48 -4.95
C VAL A 120 -1.76 -17.13 -6.05
N SER A 121 -1.30 -16.91 -7.28
CA SER A 121 -2.18 -16.55 -8.41
C SER A 121 -3.14 -17.67 -8.78
N GLY A 122 -2.77 -18.94 -8.52
CA GLY A 122 -3.67 -20.08 -8.68
C GLY A 122 -4.90 -20.03 -7.77
N GLY A 123 -4.83 -19.28 -6.67
CA GLY A 123 -5.94 -19.08 -5.73
C GLY A 123 -7.02 -18.12 -6.23
N PHE A 124 -6.66 -17.14 -7.06
CA PHE A 124 -7.57 -16.11 -7.59
C PHE A 124 -8.38 -16.63 -8.79
N THR A 125 -9.23 -17.61 -8.54
CA THR A 125 -10.06 -18.21 -9.59
C THR A 125 -11.12 -17.22 -10.11
N PRO A 126 -11.63 -17.36 -11.36
CA PRO A 126 -12.71 -16.52 -11.85
C PRO A 126 -13.98 -16.56 -10.99
N ARG A 127 -14.20 -17.66 -10.24
CA ARG A 127 -15.32 -17.77 -9.30
C ARG A 127 -15.09 -16.89 -8.08
N MET A 128 -13.91 -16.98 -7.47
CA MET A 128 -13.52 -16.16 -6.33
C MET A 128 -13.62 -14.67 -6.67
N MET A 129 -13.17 -14.27 -7.87
CA MET A 129 -13.29 -12.88 -8.31
C MET A 129 -14.75 -12.40 -8.38
N ARG A 130 -15.68 -13.25 -8.85
CA ARG A 130 -17.11 -12.88 -8.87
C ARG A 130 -17.72 -12.80 -7.47
N GLU A 131 -17.33 -13.69 -6.56
CA GLU A 131 -17.80 -13.65 -5.17
C GLU A 131 -17.23 -12.42 -4.45
N LEU A 132 -15.99 -12.05 -4.75
CA LEU A 132 -15.35 -10.82 -4.29
C LEU A 132 -16.11 -9.59 -4.77
N ASP A 133 -16.50 -9.52 -6.05
CA ASP A 133 -17.29 -8.40 -6.59
C ASP A 133 -18.61 -8.22 -5.83
N ILE A 134 -19.32 -9.32 -5.55
CA ILE A 134 -20.56 -9.28 -4.76
C ILE A 134 -20.30 -8.79 -3.33
N GLY A 135 -19.21 -9.27 -2.70
CA GLY A 135 -18.80 -8.83 -1.37
C GLY A 135 -18.49 -7.33 -1.33
N ILE A 136 -17.77 -6.82 -2.33
CA ILE A 136 -17.45 -5.39 -2.47
C ILE A 136 -18.73 -4.54 -2.51
N ASP A 137 -19.73 -4.92 -3.30
CA ASP A 137 -20.99 -4.17 -3.39
C ASP A 137 -21.74 -4.12 -2.05
N VAL A 138 -21.81 -5.26 -1.35
CA VAL A 138 -22.49 -5.36 -0.04
C VAL A 138 -21.75 -4.51 1.00
N THR A 139 -20.44 -4.72 1.16
CA THR A 139 -19.64 -4.00 2.14
C THR A 139 -19.60 -2.50 1.86
N THR A 140 -19.49 -2.10 0.60
CA THR A 140 -19.52 -0.68 0.21
C THR A 140 -20.86 -0.04 0.57
N THR A 141 -21.98 -0.72 0.28
CA THR A 141 -23.32 -0.24 0.63
C THR A 141 -23.46 -0.04 2.13
N GLU A 142 -23.07 -1.02 2.95
CA GLU A 142 -23.15 -0.94 4.41
C GLU A 142 -22.30 0.23 4.97
N ILE A 143 -21.08 0.40 4.47
CA ILE A 143 -20.18 1.49 4.88
C ILE A 143 -20.78 2.85 4.53
N VAL A 144 -21.26 3.01 3.30
CA VAL A 144 -21.82 4.28 2.82
C VAL A 144 -23.12 4.63 3.56
N ASP A 145 -24.01 3.66 3.77
CA ASP A 145 -25.26 3.86 4.52
C ASP A 145 -24.99 4.29 5.96
N ALA A 146 -24.06 3.62 6.66
CA ALA A 146 -23.68 3.96 8.02
C ALA A 146 -23.05 5.36 8.14
N ALA A 147 -22.29 5.80 7.13
CA ALA A 147 -21.74 7.15 7.06
C ALA A 147 -22.83 8.20 6.76
N ALA A 148 -23.78 7.88 5.87
CA ALA A 148 -24.87 8.77 5.48
C ALA A 148 -25.83 9.08 6.64
N GLU A 149 -26.12 8.11 7.51
CA GLU A 149 -26.97 8.28 8.69
C GLU A 149 -26.47 9.37 9.66
N LYS A 150 -25.15 9.63 9.67
CA LYS A 150 -24.53 10.64 10.55
C LYS A 150 -24.76 12.07 10.07
N GLY A 151 -25.11 12.29 8.80
CA GLY A 151 -25.24 13.62 8.16
C GLY A 151 -23.91 14.35 7.90
N SER A 152 -22.84 13.97 8.59
CA SER A 152 -21.44 14.35 8.32
C SER A 152 -20.52 13.24 8.82
N CYS A 153 -19.41 13.01 8.13
CA CYS A 153 -18.45 11.97 8.49
C CYS A 153 -17.01 12.45 8.23
N ASP A 154 -16.05 11.78 8.87
CA ASP A 154 -14.67 11.81 8.40
C ASP A 154 -14.57 10.75 7.30
N PHE A 155 -14.49 11.18 6.04
CA PHE A 155 -14.52 10.23 4.92
C PHE A 155 -13.35 9.24 4.93
N VAL A 156 -12.20 9.62 5.48
CA VAL A 156 -11.05 8.72 5.56
C VAL A 156 -11.32 7.61 6.56
N VAL A 157 -11.76 7.98 7.77
CA VAL A 157 -12.00 7.04 8.87
C VAL A 157 -13.29 6.23 8.68
N ASP A 158 -14.36 6.91 8.29
CA ASP A 158 -15.71 6.32 8.21
C ASP A 158 -15.96 5.55 6.91
N VAL A 159 -15.20 5.83 5.83
CA VAL A 159 -15.42 5.20 4.51
C VAL A 159 -14.15 4.57 3.95
N ALA A 160 -13.14 5.38 3.62
CA ALA A 160 -12.01 4.93 2.81
C ALA A 160 -11.14 3.85 3.49
N ALA A 161 -11.00 3.91 4.82
CA ALA A 161 -10.22 2.92 5.58
C ALA A 161 -10.98 1.60 5.81
N ARG A 162 -12.31 1.60 5.70
CA ARG A 162 -13.14 0.45 6.08
C ARG A 162 -13.20 -0.64 5.01
N LEU A 163 -13.27 -0.23 3.73
CA LEU A 163 -13.48 -1.16 2.63
C LEU A 163 -12.28 -2.09 2.39
N PRO A 164 -11.04 -1.60 2.19
CA PRO A 164 -9.97 -2.44 1.66
C PRO A 164 -9.64 -3.62 2.57
N LEU A 165 -9.53 -3.38 3.88
CA LEU A 165 -9.19 -4.42 4.82
C LEU A 165 -10.35 -5.40 5.07
N ALA A 166 -11.60 -4.94 5.06
CA ALA A 166 -12.76 -5.82 5.14
C ALA A 166 -12.75 -6.83 3.99
N ILE A 167 -12.49 -6.36 2.77
CA ILE A 167 -12.40 -7.20 1.57
C ILE A 167 -11.23 -8.18 1.63
N ILE A 168 -10.06 -7.77 2.17
CA ILE A 168 -8.93 -8.69 2.41
C ILE A 168 -9.32 -9.77 3.42
N CYS A 169 -9.96 -9.40 4.53
CA CYS A 169 -10.43 -10.34 5.54
C CYS A 169 -11.44 -11.35 4.98
N ASP A 170 -12.41 -10.88 4.18
CA ASP A 170 -13.40 -11.74 3.51
C ASP A 170 -12.71 -12.70 2.53
N LEU A 171 -11.84 -12.18 1.67
CA LEU A 171 -11.09 -12.96 0.69
C LEU A 171 -10.27 -14.07 1.36
N MET A 172 -9.58 -13.74 2.46
CA MET A 172 -8.73 -14.66 3.20
C MET A 172 -9.50 -15.57 4.16
N GLY A 173 -10.82 -15.38 4.30
CA GLY A 173 -11.66 -16.18 5.17
C GLY A 173 -11.39 -15.95 6.66
N ILE A 174 -10.97 -14.74 7.04
CA ILE A 174 -10.74 -14.33 8.42
C ILE A 174 -12.09 -14.28 9.17
N GLU A 175 -12.11 -14.90 10.35
CA GLU A 175 -13.26 -14.92 11.25
C GLU A 175 -13.69 -13.50 11.63
N ALA A 176 -15.01 -13.27 11.71
CA ALA A 176 -15.57 -11.93 11.94
C ALA A 176 -15.04 -11.28 13.23
N GLU A 177 -14.85 -12.09 14.27
CA GLU A 177 -14.35 -11.69 15.58
C GLU A 177 -12.88 -11.25 15.58
N ARG A 178 -12.10 -11.67 14.58
CA ARG A 178 -10.67 -11.32 14.44
C ARG A 178 -10.45 -10.09 13.55
N ARG A 179 -11.48 -9.56 12.85
CA ARG A 179 -11.32 -8.48 11.87
C ARG A 179 -10.83 -7.17 12.49
N ASP A 180 -11.36 -6.81 13.65
CA ASP A 180 -10.91 -5.61 14.37
C ASP A 180 -9.45 -5.75 14.82
N GLU A 181 -9.04 -6.95 15.26
CA GLU A 181 -7.63 -7.22 15.58
C GLU A 181 -6.74 -7.06 14.33
N VAL A 182 -7.13 -7.61 13.18
CA VAL A 182 -6.41 -7.41 11.91
C VAL A 182 -6.30 -5.91 11.57
N PHE A 183 -7.35 -5.12 11.81
CA PHE A 183 -7.35 -3.68 11.58
C PHE A 183 -6.33 -2.94 12.44
N GLU A 184 -6.35 -3.16 13.75
CA GLU A 184 -5.41 -2.54 14.67
C GLU A 184 -3.96 -2.92 14.35
N LEU A 185 -3.70 -4.21 14.15
CA LEU A 185 -2.35 -4.69 13.84
C LEU A 185 -1.85 -4.14 12.49
N SER A 186 -2.71 -4.09 11.46
CA SER A 186 -2.34 -3.54 10.16
C SER A 186 -1.98 -2.05 10.26
N ASN A 187 -2.74 -1.26 11.02
CA ASN A 187 -2.42 0.16 11.23
C ASN A 187 -1.10 0.35 11.97
N VAL A 188 -0.79 -0.48 12.98
CA VAL A 188 0.51 -0.43 13.67
C VAL A 188 1.67 -0.71 12.71
N VAL A 189 1.55 -1.74 11.86
CA VAL A 189 2.58 -2.06 10.85
C VAL A 189 2.81 -0.90 9.87
N LEU A 190 1.74 -0.19 9.51
CA LEU A 190 1.77 0.93 8.56
C LEU A 190 2.16 2.28 9.19
N SER A 191 2.06 2.41 10.51
CA SER A 191 2.21 3.68 11.23
C SER A 191 3.59 4.33 11.15
N GLN A 192 4.64 3.58 10.78
CA GLN A 192 6.04 4.03 10.84
C GLN A 192 6.44 4.64 12.21
N GLY A 193 5.80 4.20 13.30
CA GLY A 193 6.07 4.71 14.65
C GLY A 193 5.30 5.97 15.03
N ASP A 194 4.24 6.31 14.29
CA ASP A 194 3.33 7.40 14.65
C ASP A 194 2.77 7.18 16.08
N PRO A 195 2.92 8.16 17.00
CA PRO A 195 2.42 8.08 18.37
C PRO A 195 0.90 7.86 18.51
N GLU A 196 0.12 8.12 17.46
CA GLU A 196 -1.32 7.79 17.44
C GLU A 196 -1.57 6.28 17.48
N TYR A 197 -0.68 5.49 16.85
CA TYR A 197 -0.80 4.04 16.74
C TYR A 197 0.19 3.28 17.62
N VAL A 198 1.31 3.90 18.00
CA VAL A 198 2.32 3.32 18.90
C VAL A 198 2.31 4.09 20.22
N PRO A 199 1.87 3.48 21.33
CA PRO A 199 1.80 4.16 22.62
C PRO A 199 3.15 4.75 23.09
N GLU A 200 3.09 5.89 23.77
CA GLU A 200 4.28 6.57 24.30
C GLU A 200 5.07 5.63 25.23
N GLY A 201 6.36 5.48 24.96
CA GLY A 201 7.28 4.61 25.72
C GLY A 201 7.38 3.17 25.21
N VAL A 202 6.63 2.80 24.17
CA VAL A 202 6.86 1.56 23.42
C VAL A 202 7.88 1.82 22.32
N ASP A 203 8.85 0.92 22.16
CA ASP A 203 9.80 0.99 21.03
C ASP A 203 9.03 0.72 19.72
N PRO A 204 9.02 1.65 18.75
CA PRO A 204 8.31 1.49 17.49
C PRO A 204 8.70 0.23 16.72
N LEU A 205 9.97 -0.20 16.81
CA LEU A 205 10.43 -1.42 16.16
C LEU A 205 9.81 -2.65 16.84
N VAL A 206 9.67 -2.65 18.15
CA VAL A 206 9.02 -3.74 18.89
C VAL A 206 7.54 -3.81 18.54
N ALA A 207 6.83 -2.69 18.56
CA ALA A 207 5.41 -2.64 18.19
C ALA A 207 5.16 -3.14 16.76
N PHE A 208 6.01 -2.72 15.82
CA PHE A 208 5.98 -3.18 14.44
C PHE A 208 6.14 -4.71 14.34
N LEU A 209 7.12 -5.28 15.05
CA LEU A 209 7.39 -6.73 15.07
C LEU A 209 6.27 -7.54 15.70
N GLU A 210 5.74 -7.08 16.83
CA GLU A 210 4.62 -7.72 17.51
C GLU A 210 3.36 -7.71 16.65
N ALA A 211 3.08 -6.59 15.98
CA ALA A 211 1.92 -6.50 15.11
C ALA A 211 2.01 -7.39 13.88
N GLY A 212 3.19 -7.45 13.25
CA GLY A 212 3.44 -8.39 12.17
C GLY A 212 3.30 -9.85 12.62
N ALA A 213 3.84 -10.19 13.79
CA ALA A 213 3.72 -11.53 14.37
C ALA A 213 2.25 -11.91 14.66
N GLY A 214 1.45 -10.98 15.19
CA GLY A 214 0.02 -11.19 15.43
C GLY A 214 -0.76 -11.45 14.14
N LEU A 215 -0.50 -10.69 13.07
CA LEU A 215 -1.09 -10.95 11.74
C LEU A 215 -0.69 -12.34 11.21
N ALA A 216 0.57 -12.74 11.40
CA ALA A 216 1.04 -14.05 11.00
C ALA A 216 0.38 -15.18 11.81
N GLU A 217 0.15 -14.99 13.11
CA GLU A 217 -0.55 -15.93 13.99
C GLU A 217 -2.02 -16.11 13.56
N ILE A 218 -2.75 -15.00 13.35
CA ILE A 218 -4.11 -15.01 12.79
C ILE A 218 -4.17 -15.84 11.52
N MET A 219 -3.18 -15.67 10.63
CA MET A 219 -3.16 -16.40 9.38
C MET A 219 -2.87 -17.89 9.57
N LYS A 220 -1.97 -18.24 10.48
CA LYS A 220 -1.65 -19.63 10.81
C LYS A 220 -2.86 -20.36 11.40
N ASP A 221 -3.56 -19.73 12.34
CA ASP A 221 -4.80 -20.27 12.92
C ASP A 221 -5.84 -20.52 11.83
N THR A 222 -6.07 -19.52 10.97
CA THR A 222 -7.04 -19.62 9.88
C THR A 222 -6.64 -20.74 8.90
N ALA A 223 -5.35 -20.83 8.54
CA ALA A 223 -4.83 -21.87 7.65
C ALA A 223 -4.99 -23.28 8.23
N GLU A 224 -4.80 -23.45 9.54
CA GLU A 224 -5.04 -24.73 10.23
C GLU A 224 -6.52 -25.14 10.15
N LEU A 225 -7.44 -24.20 10.41
CA LEU A 225 -8.89 -24.44 10.31
C LEU A 225 -9.36 -24.82 8.90
N ARG A 226 -8.68 -24.37 7.85
CA ARG A 226 -9.05 -24.67 6.45
C ARG A 226 -8.36 -25.93 5.89
N ARG A 227 -7.35 -26.48 6.58
CA ARG A 227 -6.55 -27.61 6.11
C ARG A 227 -7.40 -28.88 5.97
N GLY A 228 -7.37 -29.49 4.79
CA GLY A 228 -8.15 -30.70 4.46
C GLY A 228 -9.66 -30.47 4.33
N GLY A 229 -10.11 -29.22 4.45
CA GLY A 229 -11.51 -28.82 4.27
C GLY A 229 -11.87 -28.56 2.80
N ASN A 230 -13.11 -28.14 2.59
CA ASN A 230 -13.68 -27.78 1.28
C ASN A 230 -14.13 -26.30 1.22
N GLY A 231 -13.52 -25.44 2.04
CA GLY A 231 -13.79 -24.01 2.00
C GLY A 231 -13.43 -23.39 0.66
N GLU A 232 -14.06 -22.27 0.34
CA GLU A 232 -13.96 -21.60 -0.95
C GLU A 232 -13.17 -20.27 -0.88
N ASP A 233 -12.82 -19.82 0.32
CA ASP A 233 -11.95 -18.66 0.57
C ASP A 233 -10.50 -18.90 0.09
N LEU A 234 -9.74 -17.81 -0.10
CA LEU A 234 -8.39 -17.87 -0.66
C LEU A 234 -7.46 -18.72 0.20
N THR A 235 -7.59 -18.66 1.52
CA THR A 235 -6.82 -19.50 2.43
C THR A 235 -7.10 -20.97 2.21
N SER A 236 -8.37 -21.36 2.13
CA SER A 236 -8.80 -22.74 1.83
C SER A 236 -8.25 -23.24 0.51
N VAL A 237 -8.24 -22.40 -0.53
CA VAL A 237 -7.66 -22.76 -1.82
C VAL A 237 -6.14 -22.93 -1.69
N LEU A 238 -5.44 -21.97 -1.11
CA LEU A 238 -3.97 -21.97 -1.04
C LEU A 238 -3.39 -23.08 -0.17
N VAL A 239 -4.00 -23.38 0.99
CA VAL A 239 -3.47 -24.42 1.90
C VAL A 239 -3.68 -25.84 1.36
N ASN A 240 -4.70 -26.04 0.52
CA ASN A 240 -5.05 -27.35 -0.03
C ASN A 240 -4.48 -27.56 -1.44
N ALA A 241 -4.17 -26.49 -2.17
CA ALA A 241 -3.63 -26.54 -3.52
C ALA A 241 -2.22 -27.12 -3.59
N GLU A 242 -1.93 -27.73 -4.73
CA GLU A 242 -0.60 -28.14 -5.16
C GLU A 242 -0.44 -27.69 -6.61
N VAL A 243 0.63 -26.95 -6.90
CA VAL A 243 0.91 -26.43 -8.25
C VAL A 243 2.27 -26.95 -8.68
N ASP A 244 2.28 -27.80 -9.72
CA ASP A 244 3.46 -28.48 -10.25
C ASP A 244 4.27 -29.24 -9.19
N GLY A 245 3.60 -29.90 -8.24
CA GLY A 245 4.25 -30.66 -7.17
C GLY A 245 4.69 -29.80 -5.96
N GLU A 246 4.42 -28.50 -5.99
CA GLU A 246 4.80 -27.58 -4.92
C GLU A 246 3.59 -27.06 -4.15
N ARG A 247 3.83 -26.76 -2.86
CA ARG A 247 2.85 -26.18 -1.95
C ARG A 247 3.41 -24.90 -1.33
N LEU A 248 2.50 -24.03 -0.93
CA LEU A 248 2.81 -22.88 -0.10
C LEU A 248 3.07 -23.37 1.32
N THR A 249 4.16 -22.93 1.92
CA THR A 249 4.43 -23.19 3.34
C THR A 249 3.56 -22.30 4.23
N GLU A 250 3.38 -22.68 5.49
CA GLU A 250 2.64 -21.86 6.47
C GLU A 250 3.25 -20.46 6.63
N ASP A 251 4.59 -20.37 6.66
CA ASP A 251 5.28 -19.08 6.77
C ASP A 251 5.16 -18.24 5.49
N GLU A 252 5.24 -18.84 4.30
CA GLU A 252 5.00 -18.11 3.03
C GLU A 252 3.57 -17.58 2.94
N LEU A 253 2.57 -18.34 3.42
CA LEU A 253 1.19 -17.89 3.48
C LEU A 253 1.00 -16.74 4.48
N ALA A 254 1.59 -16.86 5.67
CA ALA A 254 1.55 -15.81 6.68
C ALA A 254 2.20 -14.51 6.19
N SER A 255 3.40 -14.58 5.60
CA SER A 255 4.05 -13.41 5.00
C SER A 255 3.27 -12.83 3.82
N PHE A 256 2.62 -13.68 3.00
CA PHE A 256 1.73 -13.19 1.94
C PHE A 256 0.50 -12.46 2.49
N PHE A 257 -0.09 -12.94 3.59
CA PHE A 257 -1.19 -12.25 4.26
C PHE A 257 -0.77 -10.89 4.81
N VAL A 258 0.37 -10.81 5.50
CA VAL A 258 0.94 -9.54 5.98
C VAL A 258 1.14 -8.57 4.81
N LEU A 259 1.71 -9.04 3.69
CA LEU A 259 1.85 -8.23 2.48
C LEU A 259 0.50 -7.72 1.95
N LEU A 260 -0.55 -8.55 1.91
CA LEU A 260 -1.88 -8.12 1.48
C LEU A 260 -2.47 -7.05 2.40
N CYS A 261 -2.39 -7.25 3.72
CA CYS A 261 -2.86 -6.29 4.72
C CYS A 261 -2.17 -4.93 4.61
N VAL A 262 -0.87 -4.91 4.28
CA VAL A 262 -0.11 -3.67 4.11
C VAL A 262 -0.36 -3.05 2.73
N ALA A 263 -0.13 -3.80 1.65
CA ALA A 263 -0.15 -3.28 0.29
C ALA A 263 -1.57 -2.96 -0.21
N GLY A 264 -2.56 -3.76 0.18
CA GLY A 264 -3.94 -3.58 -0.28
C GLY A 264 -4.73 -2.53 0.51
N ASN A 265 -4.29 -2.22 1.74
CA ASN A 265 -5.03 -1.32 2.64
C ASN A 265 -4.76 0.16 2.32
N GLU A 266 -3.53 0.65 2.51
CA GLU A 266 -3.25 2.08 2.36
C GLU A 266 -3.44 2.58 0.94
N THR A 267 -3.07 1.78 -0.06
CA THR A 267 -3.11 2.21 -1.46
C THR A 267 -4.53 2.49 -1.92
N THR A 268 -5.45 1.57 -1.63
CA THR A 268 -6.87 1.68 -1.96
C THR A 268 -7.56 2.74 -1.11
N ARG A 269 -7.25 2.82 0.20
CA ARG A 269 -7.72 3.88 1.10
C ARG A 269 -7.35 5.27 0.57
N ASN A 270 -6.08 5.48 0.24
CA ASN A 270 -5.58 6.76 -0.24
C ASN A 270 -6.15 7.13 -1.61
N ALA A 271 -6.25 6.18 -2.55
CA ALA A 271 -6.89 6.41 -3.85
C ALA A 271 -8.36 6.81 -3.69
N THR A 272 -9.08 6.17 -2.76
CA THR A 272 -10.50 6.47 -2.49
C THR A 272 -10.68 7.86 -1.88
N ALA A 273 -9.86 8.20 -0.89
CA ALA A 273 -9.85 9.52 -0.26
C ALA A 273 -9.51 10.64 -1.27
N TRP A 274 -8.47 10.42 -2.09
CA TRP A 274 -8.12 11.32 -3.19
C TRP A 274 -9.25 11.44 -4.22
N GLY A 275 -9.93 10.34 -4.55
CA GLY A 275 -11.08 10.35 -5.45
C GLY A 275 -12.16 11.33 -5.00
N LEU A 276 -12.55 11.30 -3.72
CA LEU A 276 -13.53 12.25 -3.20
C LEU A 276 -13.00 13.69 -3.24
N GLN A 277 -11.75 13.91 -2.85
CA GLN A 277 -11.15 15.24 -2.88
C GLN A 277 -11.13 15.81 -4.31
N LEU A 278 -10.66 15.04 -5.29
CA LEU A 278 -10.58 15.44 -6.70
C LEU A 278 -11.97 15.78 -7.26
N LEU A 279 -12.99 14.96 -6.97
CA LEU A 279 -14.36 15.23 -7.41
C LEU A 279 -14.98 16.45 -6.72
N THR A 280 -14.55 16.75 -5.50
CA THR A 280 -14.98 17.95 -4.76
C THR A 280 -14.35 19.21 -5.32
N GLU A 281 -13.06 19.16 -5.67
CA GLU A 281 -12.30 20.26 -6.25
C GLU A 281 -12.64 20.52 -7.74
N ASN A 282 -13.18 19.51 -8.44
CA ASN A 282 -13.53 19.57 -9.87
C ASN A 282 -15.02 19.20 -10.10
N PRO A 283 -15.97 20.05 -9.67
CA PRO A 283 -17.40 19.73 -9.68
C PRO A 283 -17.94 19.43 -11.08
N GLU A 284 -17.37 20.01 -12.14
CA GLU A 284 -17.74 19.71 -13.52
C GLU A 284 -17.39 18.28 -13.95
N GLN A 285 -16.30 17.70 -13.42
CA GLN A 285 -15.93 16.30 -13.67
C GLN A 285 -16.86 15.37 -12.90
N ARG A 286 -17.20 15.72 -11.64
CA ARG A 286 -18.20 15.00 -10.86
C ARG A 286 -19.55 14.99 -11.55
N ASP A 287 -20.04 16.15 -12.01
CA ASP A 287 -21.34 16.26 -12.68
C ASP A 287 -21.36 15.47 -14.00
N ARG A 288 -20.24 15.45 -14.74
CA ARG A 288 -20.07 14.61 -15.93
C ARG A 288 -20.17 13.12 -15.60
N TRP A 289 -19.50 12.68 -14.54
CA TRP A 289 -19.54 11.27 -14.14
C TRP A 289 -20.93 10.87 -13.65
N LEU A 290 -21.60 11.71 -12.85
CA LEU A 290 -22.97 11.46 -12.39
C LEU A 290 -23.99 11.42 -13.53
N ALA A 291 -23.74 12.10 -14.65
CA ALA A 291 -24.60 12.08 -15.83
C ALA A 291 -24.49 10.79 -16.66
N ASP A 292 -23.36 10.07 -16.55
CA ASP A 292 -23.07 8.83 -17.28
C ASP A 292 -22.09 7.97 -16.47
N LEU A 293 -22.61 7.31 -15.42
CA LEU A 293 -21.79 6.53 -14.48
C LEU A 293 -21.01 5.43 -15.21
N ASP A 294 -21.70 4.58 -15.96
CA ASP A 294 -21.08 3.42 -16.63
C ASP A 294 -20.12 3.84 -17.75
N GLY A 295 -20.44 4.90 -18.50
CA GLY A 295 -19.60 5.37 -19.59
C GLY A 295 -18.32 6.07 -19.12
N VAL A 296 -18.33 6.68 -17.94
CA VAL A 296 -17.20 7.47 -17.41
C VAL A 296 -16.36 6.68 -16.41
N LEU A 297 -16.96 5.76 -15.63
CA LEU A 297 -16.34 4.98 -14.57
C LEU A 297 -14.96 4.39 -14.97
N PRO A 298 -14.78 3.71 -16.12
CA PRO A 298 -13.51 3.11 -16.47
C PRO A 298 -12.37 4.13 -16.57
N THR A 299 -12.64 5.32 -17.10
CA THR A 299 -11.62 6.38 -17.23
C THR A 299 -11.45 7.21 -15.96
N ALA A 300 -12.51 7.35 -15.15
CA ALA A 300 -12.45 8.08 -13.90
C ALA A 300 -11.58 7.37 -12.87
N VAL A 301 -11.71 6.04 -12.75
CA VAL A 301 -10.88 5.24 -11.83
C VAL A 301 -9.39 5.35 -12.19
N GLU A 302 -9.05 5.19 -13.47
CA GLU A 302 -7.66 5.32 -13.94
C GLU A 302 -7.08 6.72 -13.66
N GLU A 303 -7.88 7.77 -13.87
CA GLU A 303 -7.44 9.14 -13.62
C GLU A 303 -7.30 9.45 -12.12
N ILE A 304 -8.18 8.91 -11.27
CA ILE A 304 -8.04 9.00 -9.81
C ILE A 304 -6.76 8.31 -9.36
N VAL A 305 -6.48 7.09 -9.83
CA VAL A 305 -5.25 6.37 -9.48
C VAL A 305 -4.01 7.13 -9.97
N ARG A 306 -4.05 7.69 -11.18
CA ARG A 306 -2.96 8.52 -11.73
C ARG A 306 -2.71 9.76 -10.87
N MET A 307 -3.76 10.46 -10.47
CA MET A 307 -3.66 11.70 -9.69
C MET A 307 -3.28 11.45 -8.23
N ALA A 308 -3.85 10.41 -7.62
CA ALA A 308 -3.54 10.01 -6.25
C ALA A 308 -2.12 9.48 -6.12
N SER A 309 -1.67 8.66 -7.09
CA SER A 309 -0.37 7.96 -7.09
C SER A 309 0.01 7.48 -5.67
N PRO A 310 -0.83 6.63 -5.03
CA PRO A 310 -0.73 6.36 -3.60
C PRO A 310 0.58 5.68 -3.20
N VAL A 311 1.25 5.02 -4.14
CA VAL A 311 2.64 4.58 -4.00
C VAL A 311 3.53 5.57 -4.74
N ILE A 312 4.31 6.34 -3.99
CA ILE A 312 5.13 7.44 -4.52
C ILE A 312 6.55 7.01 -4.88
N HIS A 313 7.01 5.84 -4.43
CA HIS A 313 8.31 5.28 -4.77
C HIS A 313 8.35 3.75 -4.64
N PHE A 314 9.28 3.15 -5.37
CA PHE A 314 9.86 1.83 -5.15
C PHE A 314 11.35 1.92 -5.48
N ARG A 315 12.18 1.11 -4.81
CA ARG A 315 13.62 1.00 -5.05
C ARG A 315 13.97 -0.37 -5.64
#